data_AF-A0A534B6R8-F1
#
_entry.id   AF-A0A534B6R8-F1
#
_cell.length_a   1.000
_cell.length_b   1.000
_cell.length_c   1.000
_cell.angle_alpha   90.00
_cell.angle_beta   90.00
_cell.angle_gamma   90.00
#
_symmetry.space_group_name_H-M   'P 1'
#
loop_
_entity.id
_entity.type
_entity.pdbx_description
1 polymer ?
#
loop_
_entity_poly.entity_id
_entity_poly.type
_entity_poly.pdbx_seq_one_letter_code
_entity_poly.pdbx_strand_id
1 'polypeptide(L)' 'FDLILAMDREIHRVLHRRAPRAAHPRLRLFMEFAAEAGLEDVPDPYYGGPNGFEEVLDLVEAATRGLLEHLRELCRAA' A
#
# COMPACT_ATOMS: atom_id res chain seq x y z
N PHE A 1 8.27 -9.60 9.35
CA PHE A 1 7.50 -8.38 9.06
C PHE A 1 6.13 -8.50 9.70
N ASP A 2 5.72 -7.43 10.38
CA ASP A 2 4.41 -7.31 11.03
C ASP A 2 3.35 -6.77 10.07
N LEU A 3 3.79 -6.10 9.00
CA LEU A 3 2.97 -5.59 7.92
C LEU A 3 3.75 -5.70 6.59
N ILE A 4 3.09 -6.15 5.53
CA ILE A 4 3.61 -6.20 4.16
C ILE A 4 2.58 -5.51 3.27
N LEU A 5 3.03 -4.50 2.53
CA LEU A 5 2.19 -3.63 1.72
C LEU A 5 2.42 -3.91 0.24
N ALA A 6 1.36 -4.33 -0.45
CA ALA A 6 1.36 -4.52 -1.89
C ALA A 6 1.07 -3.19 -2.59
N MET A 7 1.85 -2.86 -3.62
CA MET A 7 1.63 -1.64 -4.41
C MET A 7 0.36 -1.73 -5.26
N ASP A 8 -0.01 -2.94 -5.69
CA ASP A 8 -1.21 -3.20 -6.49
C ASP A 8 -1.88 -4.53 -6.13
N ARG A 9 -3.08 -4.73 -6.66
CA ARG A 9 -3.89 -5.95 -6.50
C ARG A 9 -3.28 -7.19 -7.13
N GLU A 10 -2.43 -7.09 -8.15
CA GLU A 10 -1.76 -8.25 -8.73
C GLU A 10 -0.72 -8.82 -7.76
N ILE A 11 0.16 -7.98 -7.24
CA ILE A 11 1.13 -8.28 -6.20
C ILE A 11 0.41 -8.80 -4.96
N HIS A 12 -0.66 -8.15 -4.51
CA HIS A 12 -1.45 -8.60 -3.36
C HIS A 12 -1.98 -10.03 -3.53
N ARG A 13 -2.55 -10.35 -4.70
CA ARG A 13 -3.00 -11.71 -5.03
C ARG A 13 -1.84 -12.71 -5.06
N VAL A 14 -0.68 -12.33 -5.61
CA VAL A 14 0.52 -13.18 -5.61
C VAL A 14 0.98 -13.47 -4.19
N LEU A 15 1.02 -12.47 -3.32
CA LEU A 15 1.40 -12.62 -1.91
C LEU A 15 0.44 -13.59 -1.19
N HIS A 16 -0.88 -13.44 -1.37
CA HIS A 16 -1.86 -14.35 -0.77
C HIS A 16 -1.77 -15.80 -1.28
N ARG A 17 -1.34 -16.00 -2.54
CA ARG A 17 -1.12 -17.37 -3.06
C ARG A 17 0.14 -18.02 -2.51
N ARG A 18 1.16 -17.23 -2.18
CA ARG A 18 2.49 -17.73 -1.77
C ARG A 18 2.67 -17.78 -0.25
N ALA A 19 2.02 -16.90 0.48
CA ALA A 19 2.16 -16.79 1.92
C ALA A 19 1.35 -17.87 2.66
N PRO A 20 1.81 -18.33 3.84
CA PRO A 20 0.98 -19.13 4.72
C PRO A 20 -0.30 -18.37 5.13
N ARG A 21 -1.41 -19.08 5.32
CA ARG A 21 -2.70 -18.47 5.74
C ARG A 21 -2.57 -17.61 7.01
N ALA A 22 -1.72 -18.01 7.95
CA ALA A 22 -1.46 -17.26 9.18
C ALA A 22 -0.81 -15.88 8.92
N ALA A 23 -0.21 -15.65 7.75
CA ALA A 23 0.35 -14.37 7.37
C ALA A 23 -0.65 -13.44 6.66
N HIS A 24 -1.79 -13.94 6.19
CA HIS A 24 -2.78 -13.16 5.43
C HIS A 24 -3.23 -11.86 6.12
N PRO A 25 -3.45 -11.82 7.46
CA PRO A 25 -3.84 -10.57 8.12
C PRO A 25 -2.80 -9.44 8.03
N ARG A 26 -1.55 -9.77 7.69
CA ARG A 26 -0.44 -8.82 7.57
C ARG A 26 -0.23 -8.35 6.12
N LEU A 27 -0.98 -8.88 5.16
CA LEU A 27 -0.87 -8.53 3.74
C LEU A 27 -1.97 -7.53 3.37
N ARG A 28 -1.61 -6.27 3.11
CA ARG A 28 -2.56 -5.20 2.80
C ARG A 28 -2.17 -4.47 1.52
N LEU A 29 -3.13 -3.83 0.86
CA LEU A 29 -2.82 -2.89 -0.21
C LEU A 29 -2.29 -1.58 0.38
N PHE A 30 -1.32 -0.98 -0.29
CA PHE A 30 -0.73 0.27 0.19
C PHE A 30 -1.72 1.43 0.15
N MET A 31 -2.54 1.49 -0.90
CA MET A 31 -3.54 2.56 -1.06
C MET A 31 -4.72 2.47 -0.09
N GLU A 32 -4.84 1.41 0.73
CA GLU A 32 -5.77 1.40 1.88
C GLU A 32 -5.49 2.53 2.88
N PHE A 33 -4.27 3.09 2.86
CA PHE A 33 -3.85 4.20 3.72
C PHE A 33 -3.95 5.58 3.04
N ALA A 34 -4.53 5.65 1.84
CA ALA A 34 -4.82 6.90 1.13
C ALA A 34 -6.15 6.79 0.38
N ALA A 35 -7.21 6.40 1.10
CA ALA A 35 -8.53 6.16 0.51
C ALA A 35 -9.09 7.43 -0.18
N GLU A 36 -8.70 8.61 0.29
CA GLU A 36 -9.05 9.91 -0.29
C GLU A 36 -8.46 10.14 -1.69
N ALA A 37 -7.41 9.41 -2.08
CA ALA A 37 -6.85 9.47 -3.43
C ALA A 37 -7.76 8.80 -4.48
N GLY A 38 -8.76 8.01 -4.05
CA GLY A 38 -9.73 7.38 -4.96
C GLY A 38 -9.14 6.29 -5.86
N LEU A 39 -7.92 5.82 -5.56
CA LEU A 39 -7.22 4.76 -6.28
C LEU A 39 -6.96 3.57 -5.36
N GLU A 40 -7.09 2.36 -5.89
CA GLU A 40 -6.81 1.12 -5.16
C GLU A 40 -5.38 0.60 -5.37
N ASP A 41 -4.74 1.02 -6.47
CA ASP A 41 -3.45 0.55 -6.93
C ASP A 41 -2.51 1.75 -7.11
N VAL A 42 -1.23 1.59 -6.77
CA VAL A 42 -0.15 2.48 -7.23
C VAL A 42 0.21 2.03 -8.65
N PRO A 43 0.06 2.90 -9.67
CA PRO A 43 0.37 2.53 -11.04
C PRO A 43 1.86 2.27 -11.24
N ASP A 44 2.20 1.44 -12.22
CA ASP A 44 3.59 1.25 -12.62
C ASP A 44 4.11 2.51 -13.35
N PRO A 45 5.14 3.21 -12.82
CA PRO A 45 5.63 4.45 -13.41
C PRO A 45 6.40 4.24 -14.73
N TYR A 46 6.86 3.02 -15.03
CA TYR A 46 7.73 2.75 -16.18
C TYR A 46 7.04 3.00 -17.54
N TYR A 47 5.71 3.00 -17.57
CA TYR A 47 4.90 3.22 -18.78
C TYR A 47 4.00 4.47 -18.70
N GLY A 48 4.13 5.29 -17.66
CA GLY A 48 3.27 6.44 -17.38
C GLY A 48 3.61 7.74 -18.14
N GLY A 49 4.59 7.71 -19.05
CA GLY A 49 5.07 8.92 -19.74
C GLY A 49 5.94 9.81 -18.83
N PRO A 50 6.12 11.10 -19.18
CA PRO A 50 7.11 11.97 -18.52
C PRO A 50 6.88 12.19 -17.02
N ASN A 51 5.63 12.10 -16.55
CA ASN A 51 5.25 12.42 -15.17
C ASN A 51 4.91 11.17 -14.34
N GLY A 52 5.01 9.96 -14.89
CA GLY A 52 4.56 8.74 -14.21
C GLY A 52 5.23 8.51 -12.85
N PHE A 53 6.49 8.92 -12.70
CA PHE A 53 7.20 8.83 -11.42
C PHE A 53 6.74 9.87 -10.40
N GLU A 54 6.40 11.09 -10.82
CA GLU A 54 5.90 12.14 -9.91
C GLU A 54 4.50 11.78 -9.41
N GLU A 55 3.62 11.30 -10.30
CA GLU A 55 2.29 10.83 -9.92
C GLU A 55 2.36 9.66 -8.92
N VAL A 56 3.27 8.71 -9.14
CA VAL A 56 3.52 7.61 -8.20
C VAL A 56 4.09 8.12 -6.88
N LEU A 57 4.99 9.10 -6.92
CA LEU A 57 5.56 9.69 -5.71
C LEU A 57 4.46 10.36 -4.86
N ASP A 58 3.57 11.14 -5.48
CA ASP A 58 2.44 11.78 -4.79
C ASP A 58 1.54 10.75 -4.07
N LEU A 59 1.25 9.62 -4.74
CA LEU A 59 0.47 8.53 -4.16
C LEU A 59 1.20 7.86 -2.99
N VAL A 60 2.50 7.60 -3.16
CA VAL A 60 3.34 7.00 -2.12
C VAL A 60 3.41 7.90 -0.89
N GLU A 61 3.54 9.21 -1.08
CA GLU A 61 3.57 10.17 0.02
C GLU A 61 2.22 10.25 0.75
N ALA A 62 1.11 10.27 0.02
CA ALA A 62 -0.24 10.26 0.59
C ALA A 62 -0.45 9.00 1.44
N ALA A 63 -0.19 7.82 0.88
CA ALA A 63 -0.36 6.54 1.58
C ALA A 63 0.60 6.41 2.77
N THR A 64 1.81 6.94 2.69
CA THR A 64 2.76 6.96 3.81
C THR A 64 2.27 7.82 4.97
N ARG A 65 1.64 8.97 4.70
CA ARG A 65 1.06 9.82 5.75
C ARG A 65 -0.06 9.10 6.49
N GLY A 66 -1.04 8.53 5.77
CA GLY A 66 -2.13 7.79 6.41
C GLY A 66 -1.64 6.50 7.12
N LEU A 67 -0.61 5.84 6.59
CA LEU A 67 0.01 4.69 7.26
C LEU A 67 0.62 5.09 8.60
N LEU A 68 1.34 6.21 8.64
CA LEU A 68 1.96 6.70 9.87
C LEU A 68 0.91 7.05 10.94
N GLU A 69 -0.21 7.65 10.53
CA GLU A 69 -1.34 7.93 11.41
C GLU A 69 -1.93 6.64 11.98
N HIS A 70 -2.22 5.66 11.12
CA HIS A 70 -2.72 4.35 11.53
C HIS A 70 -1.80 3.64 12.54
N LEU A 71 -0.49 3.64 12.28
CA LEU A 71 0.48 3.03 13.19
C LEU A 71 0.56 3.76 14.53
N ARG A 72 0.45 5.09 14.54
CA ARG A 72 0.42 5.88 15.78
C ARG A 72 -0.82 5.56 16.61
N GLU A 73 -1.98 5.38 15.99
CA GLU A 73 -3.22 4.99 16.68
C GLU A 73 -3.10 3.60 17.30
N LEU A 74 -2.56 2.62 16.56
CA LEU A 74 -2.30 1.28 17.08
C LEU A 74 -1.35 1.30 18.29
N CYS A 75 -0.26 2.07 18.22
CA CYS A 75 0.68 2.21 19.34
C CYS A 75 0.07 2.88 20.57
N ARG A 76 -0.93 3.75 20.41
CA ARG A 76 -1.64 4.37 21.54
C ARG A 76 -2.68 3.43 22.18
N ALA A 77 -3.18 2.48 21.41
CA ALA A 77 -4.18 1.50 21.85
C ALA A 77 -3.56 0.24 22.50
N ALA A 78 -2.25 0.06 22.37
CA ALA A 78 -1.46 -1.02 22.96
C ALA A 78 -0.91 -0.65 24.34
#